data_AF-A0A8T5W3B5-F1
#
_entry.id   AF-A0A8T5W3B5-F1
#
_cell.length_a   1.000
_cell.length_b   1.000
_cell.length_c   1.000
_cell.angle_alpha   90.00
_cell.angle_beta   90.00
_cell.angle_gamma   90.00
#
_symmetry.space_group_name_H-M   'P 1'
#
loop_
_entity.id
_entity.type
_entity.pdbx_description
1 polymer ?
#
loop_
_entity_poly.entity_id
_entity_poly.type
_entity_poly.pdbx_seq_one_letter_code
_entity_poly.pdbx_strand_id
1 'polypeptide(L)'
;MGNLKSKEKISPGIIAADRRGSLKRGISRKITFVDKRVTPDRRISKRSIIAFPVEIEVLSLLRKTISKIKGETHNISDKGLLVASKKPFPCGVVANIYLSLSSHSPPIRAKVLVIWTGFSPKEDKFLSGLYFLGLSDDYPSIISDSRSMRKGENNQKGEKRGLRIRQAQSRDIKEILRIEKGAWPKGLRATKEMFHSRLKTFPEGFLCAVVNEKLQGFVVTEILDYDIQSSSLSWQQATDHGYIRKTHNPNGDTLYGVSLSVSARAQRRVVVALLEATGKLVIKYGLKQGVFGSRIPRYHRYAAKMPVEEYIKAKTKTGRLLDPELGIYQSVGLRPVRIIPGYIKDPESLDYGILAVWENPFLDLTELFPFWAQLISSSFKVIRRYR
;
A
#
# COMPACT_ATOMS: atom_id res chain seq x y z
N MET A 1 35.55 -45.43 -48.41
CA MET A 1 34.33 -44.76 -48.94
C MET A 1 33.26 -44.92 -47.88
N GLY A 2 32.61 -43.94 -47.25
CA GLY A 2 32.66 -42.48 -47.30
C GLY A 2 31.79 -41.89 -46.18
N ASN A 3 32.29 -40.83 -45.54
CA ASN A 3 31.62 -39.54 -45.31
C ASN A 3 30.24 -39.41 -44.64
N LEU A 4 30.27 -38.72 -43.48
CA LEU A 4 29.60 -37.44 -43.13
C LEU A 4 28.09 -37.21 -43.42
N LYS A 5 27.40 -36.81 -42.33
CA LYS A 5 26.41 -35.71 -42.18
C LYS A 5 25.08 -35.76 -42.96
N SER A 6 23.98 -35.62 -42.21
CA SER A 6 23.00 -34.51 -42.31
C SER A 6 21.93 -34.69 -41.22
N LYS A 7 21.71 -33.75 -40.29
CA LYS A 7 20.97 -32.48 -40.42
C LYS A 7 19.56 -32.68 -40.98
N GLU A 8 18.58 -32.92 -40.11
CA GLU A 8 17.25 -32.35 -40.32
C GLU A 8 17.23 -30.93 -39.74
N LYS A 9 17.26 -29.98 -40.67
CA LYS A 9 16.88 -28.58 -40.47
C LYS A 9 15.36 -28.56 -40.27
N ILE A 10 14.90 -27.93 -39.18
CA ILE A 10 13.59 -27.27 -39.20
C ILE A 10 13.86 -25.77 -39.12
N SER A 11 13.48 -25.09 -40.19
CA SER A 11 13.65 -23.65 -40.41
C SER A 11 12.93 -22.81 -39.35
N PRO A 12 13.45 -21.63 -38.99
CA PRO A 12 12.73 -20.68 -38.15
C PRO A 12 11.51 -20.15 -38.91
N GLY A 13 10.32 -20.40 -38.37
CA GLY A 13 9.09 -19.78 -38.85
C GLY A 13 9.20 -18.26 -38.67
N ILE A 14 9.32 -17.58 -39.80
CA ILE A 14 9.07 -16.14 -39.96
C ILE A 14 7.62 -15.90 -39.53
N ILE A 15 7.40 -15.05 -38.52
CA ILE A 15 6.11 -14.36 -38.38
C ILE A 15 6.34 -12.94 -38.86
N ALA A 16 5.68 -12.64 -39.97
CA ALA A 16 5.68 -11.37 -40.67
C ALA A 16 5.27 -10.22 -39.75
N ALA A 17 6.01 -9.12 -39.84
CA ALA A 17 5.59 -7.83 -39.33
C ALA A 17 4.56 -7.25 -40.31
N ASP A 18 3.28 -7.19 -39.93
CA ASP A 18 2.36 -6.28 -40.58
C ASP A 18 2.60 -4.88 -40.03
N ARG A 19 3.34 -4.07 -40.82
CA ARG A 19 3.45 -2.63 -40.61
C ARG A 19 2.24 -1.98 -41.25
N ARG A 20 1.22 -1.64 -40.46
CA ARG A 20 0.33 -0.50 -40.76
C ARG A 20 -0.41 0.00 -39.50
N GLY A 21 0.00 1.19 -39.05
CA GLY A 21 -0.85 2.23 -38.46
C GLY A 21 -1.48 2.01 -37.08
N SER A 22 -0.83 2.53 -36.03
CA SER A 22 -1.46 3.41 -35.02
C SER A 22 -0.45 3.71 -33.90
N LEU A 23 0.06 4.94 -33.88
CA LEU A 23 0.82 5.49 -32.74
C LEU A 23 -0.11 5.62 -31.53
N LYS A 24 0.45 5.34 -30.34
CA LYS A 24 -0.11 5.45 -28.97
C LYS A 24 -0.73 4.17 -28.40
N ARG A 25 0.11 3.35 -27.77
CA ARG A 25 -0.09 2.77 -26.41
C ARG A 25 1.17 1.99 -26.00
N GLY A 26 1.61 2.20 -24.77
CA GLY A 26 2.84 1.63 -24.22
C GLY A 26 2.82 0.10 -24.17
N ILE A 27 3.87 -0.48 -24.76
CA ILE A 27 4.49 -1.80 -24.50
C ILE A 27 3.55 -2.85 -23.87
N SER A 28 2.70 -3.48 -24.70
CA SER A 28 2.23 -4.84 -24.46
C SER A 28 3.11 -5.78 -25.27
N ARG A 29 4.09 -6.43 -24.64
CA ARG A 29 4.71 -7.64 -25.20
C ARG A 29 3.97 -8.84 -24.65
N LYS A 30 3.18 -9.46 -25.52
CA LYS A 30 2.45 -10.71 -25.34
C LYS A 30 3.39 -11.78 -24.73
N ILE A 31 3.06 -12.29 -23.55
CA ILE A 31 3.84 -13.31 -22.83
C ILE A 31 3.40 -14.69 -23.31
N THR A 32 4.28 -15.41 -24.00
CA THR A 32 4.12 -16.85 -24.28
C THR A 32 4.89 -17.65 -23.23
N PHE A 33 4.23 -18.62 -22.61
CA PHE A 33 4.90 -19.60 -21.73
C PHE A 33 5.67 -20.59 -22.59
N VAL A 34 6.94 -20.83 -22.25
CA VAL A 34 7.67 -22.12 -22.18
C VAL A 34 9.16 -21.81 -21.98
N ASP A 35 9.77 -22.28 -20.88
CA ASP A 35 10.82 -23.32 -20.96
C ASP A 35 11.11 -23.95 -19.59
N LYS A 36 11.29 -25.27 -19.61
CA LYS A 36 11.64 -26.17 -18.51
C LYS A 36 13.17 -26.34 -18.52
N ARG A 37 13.86 -25.70 -17.57
CA ARG A 37 15.06 -26.19 -16.84
C ARG A 37 15.84 -24.99 -16.29
N VAL A 38 15.75 -24.78 -14.98
CA VAL A 38 16.83 -24.52 -13.99
C VAL A 38 16.13 -24.23 -12.65
N THR A 39 16.29 -25.13 -11.68
CA THR A 39 15.72 -25.09 -10.32
C THR A 39 16.50 -24.14 -9.41
N PRO A 40 15.84 -23.46 -8.43
CA PRO A 40 15.60 -24.09 -7.14
C PRO A 40 14.17 -23.85 -6.60
N ASP A 41 13.69 -24.87 -5.90
CA ASP A 41 12.44 -25.00 -5.14
C ASP A 41 11.09 -24.73 -5.85
N ARG A 42 10.37 -25.82 -6.11
CA ARG A 42 9.35 -25.93 -7.18
C ARG A 42 7.92 -26.16 -6.69
N ARG A 43 7.57 -25.87 -5.44
CA ARG A 43 6.19 -26.13 -4.99
C ARG A 43 5.55 -24.87 -4.41
N ILE A 44 4.56 -24.35 -5.16
CA ILE A 44 3.36 -23.59 -4.72
C ILE A 44 3.23 -22.12 -5.18
N SER A 45 4.27 -21.38 -5.60
CA SER A 45 4.07 -19.95 -5.97
C SER A 45 3.97 -19.65 -7.48
N LYS A 46 3.00 -18.77 -7.84
CA LYS A 46 2.85 -18.19 -9.19
C LYS A 46 4.06 -17.31 -9.50
N ARG A 47 4.68 -17.46 -10.69
CA ARG A 47 5.92 -16.78 -11.10
C ARG A 47 5.68 -15.90 -12.31
N SER A 48 6.39 -14.78 -12.38
CA SER A 48 6.37 -13.86 -13.52
C SER A 48 7.80 -13.47 -13.91
N ILE A 49 8.14 -13.66 -15.18
CA ILE A 49 9.46 -13.34 -15.74
C ILE A 49 9.40 -11.89 -16.23
N ILE A 50 9.83 -10.95 -15.39
CA ILE A 50 9.86 -9.52 -15.74
C ILE A 50 11.15 -8.92 -15.22
N ALA A 51 11.82 -8.17 -16.08
CA ALA A 51 13.05 -7.44 -15.77
C ALA A 51 12.71 -6.04 -15.25
N PHE A 52 12.59 -5.91 -13.93
CA PHE A 52 12.48 -4.64 -13.23
C PHE A 52 13.84 -4.25 -12.65
N PRO A 53 14.24 -2.97 -12.74
CA PRO A 53 15.42 -2.47 -12.05
C PRO A 53 15.33 -2.68 -10.53
N VAL A 54 16.40 -3.21 -9.95
CA VAL A 54 16.56 -3.40 -8.50
C VAL A 54 17.84 -2.71 -8.04
N GLU A 55 17.74 -1.95 -6.96
CA GLU A 55 18.91 -1.48 -6.21
C GLU A 55 18.92 -2.11 -4.83
N ILE A 56 20.04 -2.72 -4.45
CA ILE A 56 20.24 -3.31 -3.13
C ILE A 56 21.21 -2.46 -2.35
N GLU A 57 20.77 -1.97 -1.20
CA GLU A 57 21.59 -1.32 -0.19
C GLU A 57 21.96 -2.34 0.90
N VAL A 58 23.25 -2.71 0.90
CA VAL A 58 23.84 -3.58 1.91
C VAL A 58 24.60 -2.72 2.92
N LEU A 59 24.21 -2.81 4.18
CA LEU A 59 24.98 -2.23 5.29
C LEU A 59 26.07 -3.21 5.70
N SER A 60 27.33 -2.84 5.47
CA SER A 60 28.46 -3.60 6.01
C SER A 60 28.64 -3.29 7.49
N LEU A 61 28.33 -4.26 8.36
CA LEU A 61 28.52 -4.11 9.81
C LEU A 61 30.00 -3.91 10.20
N LEU A 62 30.92 -4.49 9.42
CA LEU A 62 32.36 -4.40 9.66
C LEU A 62 32.96 -3.05 9.26
N ARG A 63 32.44 -2.42 8.20
CA ARG A 63 33.01 -1.18 7.63
C ARG A 63 32.16 0.06 7.86
N LYS A 64 30.95 -0.07 8.43
CA LYS A 64 29.92 0.99 8.51
C LYS A 64 29.64 1.69 7.16
N THR A 65 29.97 1.04 6.04
CA THR A 65 29.74 1.57 4.69
C THR A 65 28.49 0.96 4.08
N ILE A 66 27.77 1.76 3.29
CA ILE A 66 26.61 1.32 2.51
C ILE A 66 27.10 1.00 1.10
N SER A 67 27.00 -0.25 0.70
CA SER A 67 27.26 -0.68 -0.67
C SER A 67 25.93 -0.73 -1.43
N LYS A 68 25.84 0.04 -2.51
CA LYS A 68 24.71 0.01 -3.46
C LYS A 68 25.08 -0.88 -4.64
N ILE A 69 24.30 -1.93 -4.88
CA ILE A 69 24.49 -2.83 -6.01
C ILE A 69 23.22 -2.83 -6.84
N LYS A 70 23.35 -2.51 -8.12
CA LYS A 70 22.24 -2.48 -9.07
C LYS A 70 22.13 -3.80 -9.83
N GLY A 71 20.91 -4.20 -10.12
CA GLY A 71 20.59 -5.39 -10.89
C GLY A 71 19.20 -5.29 -11.52
N GLU A 72 18.77 -6.38 -12.11
CA GLU A 72 17.47 -6.55 -12.74
C GLU A 72 16.84 -7.83 -12.20
N THR A 73 15.54 -7.82 -11.94
CA THR A 73 14.83 -9.04 -11.57
C THR A 73 14.83 -10.02 -12.75
N HIS A 74 15.17 -11.27 -12.49
CA HIS A 74 15.04 -12.36 -13.44
C HIS A 74 13.79 -13.18 -13.15
N ASN A 75 13.43 -13.30 -11.87
CA ASN A 75 12.18 -13.92 -11.42
C ASN A 75 11.71 -13.27 -10.11
N ILE A 76 10.41 -13.33 -9.89
CA ILE A 76 9.73 -12.66 -8.79
C ILE A 76 8.63 -13.58 -8.25
N SER A 77 8.57 -13.75 -6.93
CA SER A 77 7.54 -14.51 -6.21
C SER A 77 7.14 -13.87 -4.88
N ASP A 78 6.10 -14.43 -4.26
CA ASP A 78 5.59 -14.08 -2.93
C ASP A 78 6.58 -14.38 -1.80
N LYS A 79 7.65 -15.13 -2.08
CA LYS A 79 8.69 -15.44 -1.09
C LYS A 79 9.97 -14.67 -1.33
N GLY A 80 10.20 -14.15 -2.53
CA GLY A 80 11.49 -13.58 -2.86
C GLY A 80 11.68 -13.14 -4.31
N LEU A 81 12.95 -12.88 -4.62
CA LEU A 81 13.42 -12.45 -5.93
C LEU A 81 14.59 -13.30 -6.39
N LEU A 82 14.67 -13.52 -7.68
CA LEU A 82 15.91 -13.85 -8.37
C LEU A 82 16.38 -12.58 -9.08
N VAL A 83 17.59 -12.12 -8.79
CA VAL A 83 18.14 -10.88 -9.37
C VAL A 83 19.44 -11.17 -10.10
N ALA A 84 19.55 -10.66 -11.32
CA ALA A 84 20.76 -10.66 -12.12
C ALA A 84 21.50 -9.33 -11.93
N SER A 85 22.81 -9.37 -11.71
CA SER A 85 23.60 -8.17 -11.40
C SER A 85 25.04 -8.30 -11.89
N LYS A 86 25.72 -7.17 -12.09
CA LYS A 86 27.15 -7.16 -12.51
C LYS A 86 28.12 -7.47 -11.37
N LYS A 87 27.68 -7.32 -10.11
CA LYS A 87 28.50 -7.56 -8.91
C LYS A 87 27.75 -8.52 -7.99
N PRO A 88 28.43 -9.44 -7.31
CA PRO A 88 27.75 -10.40 -6.44
C PRO A 88 27.09 -9.69 -5.26
N PHE A 89 25.89 -10.14 -4.87
CA PHE A 89 25.35 -9.79 -3.57
C PHE A 89 26.00 -10.65 -2.48
N PRO A 90 26.29 -10.11 -1.29
CA PRO A 90 26.86 -10.91 -0.21
C PRO A 90 25.83 -11.87 0.38
N CYS A 91 26.06 -13.18 0.25
CA CYS A 91 25.23 -14.22 0.86
C CYS A 91 25.14 -14.08 2.38
N GLY A 92 24.00 -14.44 2.97
CA GLY A 92 23.76 -14.41 4.41
C GLY A 92 23.52 -13.01 4.99
N VAL A 93 23.47 -11.98 4.15
CA VAL A 93 23.28 -10.60 4.59
C VAL A 93 21.82 -10.17 4.48
N VAL A 94 21.37 -9.45 5.51
CA VAL A 94 20.10 -8.72 5.47
C VAL A 94 20.32 -7.38 4.79
N ALA A 95 19.63 -7.16 3.68
CA ALA A 95 19.76 -5.95 2.88
C ALA A 95 18.41 -5.23 2.74
N ASN A 96 18.47 -3.93 2.46
CA ASN A 96 17.31 -3.22 1.93
C ASN A 96 17.36 -3.30 0.41
N ILE A 97 16.23 -3.59 -0.22
CA ILE A 97 16.09 -3.48 -1.67
C ILE A 97 15.16 -2.34 -2.01
N TYR A 98 15.34 -1.78 -3.19
CA TYR A 98 14.49 -0.80 -3.85
C TYR A 98 14.13 -1.36 -5.22
N LEU A 99 12.86 -1.69 -5.42
CA LEU A 99 12.34 -2.25 -6.66
C LEU A 99 11.59 -1.16 -7.42
N SER A 100 12.11 -0.79 -8.58
CA SER A 100 11.45 0.16 -9.47
C SER A 100 10.62 -0.61 -10.49
N LEU A 101 9.36 -0.87 -10.15
CA LEU A 101 8.48 -1.71 -10.97
C LEU A 101 7.82 -0.94 -12.13
N SER A 102 7.79 0.39 -12.10
CA SER A 102 7.36 1.22 -13.23
C SER A 102 8.02 2.59 -13.16
N SER A 103 7.97 3.37 -14.24
CA SER A 103 8.39 4.78 -14.24
C SER A 103 7.42 5.71 -13.51
N HIS A 104 6.19 5.26 -13.28
CA HIS A 104 5.10 6.06 -12.70
C HIS A 104 4.85 5.76 -11.22
N SER A 105 5.39 4.64 -10.70
CA SER A 105 5.24 4.20 -9.31
C SER A 105 6.52 4.47 -8.51
N PRO A 106 6.41 4.88 -7.23
CA PRO A 106 7.60 5.01 -6.38
C PRO A 106 8.26 3.64 -6.14
N PRO A 107 9.59 3.59 -5.95
CA PRO A 107 10.28 2.33 -5.74
C PRO A 107 9.82 1.66 -4.44
N ILE A 108 9.57 0.36 -4.50
CA ILE A 108 9.19 -0.43 -3.33
C ILE A 108 10.44 -0.73 -2.53
N ARG A 109 10.46 -0.29 -1.28
CA ARG A 109 11.53 -0.62 -0.34
C ARG A 109 11.16 -1.87 0.42
N ALA A 110 11.98 -2.92 0.45
CA ALA A 110 11.73 -4.11 1.29
C ALA A 110 13.01 -4.57 1.99
N LYS A 111 12.88 -5.34 3.08
CA LYS A 111 14.01 -6.05 3.69
C LYS A 111 14.08 -7.48 3.15
N VAL A 112 15.28 -7.90 2.76
CA VAL A 112 15.53 -9.25 2.26
C VAL A 112 16.73 -9.89 2.92
N LEU A 113 16.75 -11.21 2.93
CA LEU A 113 17.93 -12.03 3.16
C LEU A 113 18.48 -12.49 1.81
N VAL A 114 19.76 -12.25 1.54
CA VAL A 114 20.43 -12.87 0.39
C VAL A 114 20.71 -14.33 0.75
N ILE A 115 20.00 -15.28 0.15
CA ILE A 115 20.16 -16.70 0.45
C ILE A 115 21.38 -17.27 -0.26
N TRP A 116 21.53 -16.96 -1.55
CA TRP A 116 22.62 -17.46 -2.37
C TRP A 116 22.97 -16.45 -3.47
N THR A 117 24.19 -16.56 -3.99
CA THR A 117 24.69 -15.78 -5.13
C THR A 117 25.63 -16.68 -5.92
N GLY A 118 25.39 -16.81 -7.21
CA GLY A 118 26.19 -17.63 -8.13
C GLY A 118 26.45 -16.87 -9.42
N PHE A 119 27.65 -17.05 -9.97
CA PHE A 119 27.96 -16.51 -11.29
C PHE A 119 27.33 -17.37 -12.38
N SER A 120 26.65 -16.75 -13.35
CA SER A 120 26.10 -17.43 -14.53
C SER A 120 26.98 -17.11 -15.74
N PRO A 121 27.82 -18.07 -16.20
CA PRO A 121 28.67 -17.85 -17.37
C PRO A 121 27.88 -17.55 -18.65
N LYS A 122 26.65 -18.07 -18.75
CA LYS A 122 25.78 -17.86 -19.91
C LYS A 122 25.25 -16.43 -20.02
N GLU A 123 25.07 -15.75 -18.89
CA GLU A 123 24.53 -14.39 -18.85
C GLU A 123 25.61 -13.33 -18.57
N ASP A 124 26.84 -13.75 -18.28
CA ASP A 124 27.93 -12.89 -17.81
C ASP A 124 27.50 -11.99 -16.64
N LYS A 125 26.71 -12.57 -15.73
CA LYS A 125 26.08 -11.88 -14.59
C LYS A 125 26.06 -12.78 -13.36
N PHE A 126 26.02 -12.17 -12.18
CA PHE A 126 25.71 -12.84 -10.93
C PHE A 126 24.20 -12.95 -10.74
N LEU A 127 23.73 -14.18 -10.54
CA LEU A 127 22.36 -14.47 -10.12
C LEU A 127 22.33 -14.59 -8.61
N SER A 128 21.37 -13.92 -7.98
CA SER A 128 21.23 -13.92 -6.52
C SER A 128 19.80 -14.21 -6.11
N GLY A 129 19.62 -15.19 -5.22
CA GLY A 129 18.35 -15.50 -4.60
C GLY A 129 18.14 -14.67 -3.33
N LEU A 130 17.07 -13.89 -3.29
CA LEU A 130 16.73 -12.99 -2.19
C LEU A 130 15.38 -13.42 -1.61
N TYR A 131 15.26 -13.45 -0.29
CA TYR A 131 14.05 -13.84 0.42
C TYR A 131 13.49 -12.67 1.24
N PHE A 132 12.18 -12.44 1.18
CA PHE A 132 11.54 -11.33 1.88
C PHE A 132 11.42 -11.58 3.38
N LEU A 133 11.93 -10.65 4.20
CA LEU A 133 11.94 -10.78 5.66
C LEU A 133 10.71 -10.16 6.36
N GLY A 134 9.55 -10.16 5.71
CA GLY A 134 8.35 -9.49 6.23
C GLY A 134 7.05 -9.80 5.48
N LEU A 135 6.91 -11.03 4.97
CA LEU A 135 5.72 -11.48 4.25
C LEU A 135 4.89 -12.56 4.97
N SER A 136 5.44 -13.25 5.97
CA SER A 136 4.69 -14.18 6.83
C SER A 136 4.94 -13.93 8.32
N ASP A 137 3.99 -14.35 9.15
CA ASP A 137 4.06 -14.34 10.61
C ASP A 137 5.19 -15.24 11.19
N ASP A 138 5.99 -15.89 10.33
CA ASP A 138 7.05 -16.86 10.70
C ASP A 138 8.41 -16.20 11.03
N TYR A 139 8.47 -14.88 11.17
CA TYR A 139 9.70 -14.16 11.55
C TYR A 139 10.43 -14.70 12.81
N PRO A 140 9.76 -15.23 13.85
CA PRO A 140 10.45 -15.76 15.02
C PRO A 140 11.25 -17.06 14.78
N SER A 141 10.79 -17.94 13.87
CA SER A 141 11.39 -19.28 13.69
C SER A 141 12.66 -19.26 12.83
N ILE A 142 12.74 -18.39 11.83
CA ILE A 142 13.97 -18.24 11.01
C ILE A 142 15.13 -17.65 11.84
N ILE A 143 14.79 -16.88 12.87
CA ILE A 143 15.77 -16.32 13.78
C ILE A 143 16.23 -17.34 14.82
N SER A 144 15.41 -18.30 15.27
CA SER A 144 15.89 -19.35 16.18
C SER A 144 16.98 -20.22 15.55
N ASP A 145 16.87 -20.49 14.25
CA ASP A 145 17.84 -21.31 13.51
C ASP A 145 19.17 -20.59 13.28
N SER A 146 19.13 -19.26 13.13
CA SER A 146 20.33 -18.43 12.95
C SER A 146 20.94 -17.90 14.25
N ARG A 147 20.17 -17.83 15.35
CA ARG A 147 20.65 -17.43 16.69
C ARG A 147 21.47 -18.53 17.38
N SER A 148 21.31 -19.80 17.01
CA SER A 148 22.15 -20.87 17.57
C SER A 148 23.64 -20.70 17.23
N MET A 149 23.96 -19.91 16.20
CA MET A 149 25.34 -19.60 15.79
C MET A 149 25.89 -18.25 16.29
N ARG A 150 25.14 -17.48 17.10
CA ARG A 150 25.55 -16.12 17.54
C ARG A 150 25.25 -15.84 19.01
N LYS A 151 25.55 -16.80 19.90
CA LYS A 151 25.59 -16.51 21.34
C LYS A 151 26.79 -15.60 21.64
N GLY A 152 26.51 -14.34 21.94
CA GLY A 152 27.46 -13.39 22.49
C GLY A 152 27.26 -12.01 21.93
N GLU A 153 26.32 -11.25 22.49
CA GLU A 153 26.51 -9.82 22.83
C GLU A 153 25.26 -9.21 23.45
N ASN A 154 25.53 -8.28 24.36
CA ASN A 154 24.73 -7.94 25.53
C ASN A 154 23.55 -6.99 25.29
N ASN A 155 22.53 -7.22 26.14
CA ASN A 155 21.63 -6.26 26.77
C ASN A 155 21.91 -4.76 26.53
N GLN A 156 20.99 -4.09 25.81
CA GLN A 156 20.53 -2.74 26.15
C GLN A 156 19.01 -2.63 25.94
N LYS A 157 18.25 -2.71 27.04
CA LYS A 157 16.82 -2.45 27.13
C LYS A 157 16.57 -0.94 27.16
N GLY A 158 16.09 -0.40 26.05
CA GLY A 158 15.28 0.82 26.00
C GLY A 158 14.03 0.50 25.19
N GLU A 159 12.96 0.06 25.84
CA GLU A 159 11.68 -0.22 25.16
C GLU A 159 11.16 1.04 24.47
N LYS A 160 11.19 1.05 23.14
CA LYS A 160 10.48 2.04 22.31
C LYS A 160 9.00 1.95 22.62
N ARG A 161 8.49 2.83 23.49
CA ARG A 161 7.06 3.08 23.69
C ARG A 161 6.44 3.66 22.41
N GLY A 162 6.11 2.78 21.46
CA GLY A 162 5.80 3.11 20.06
C GLY A 162 4.32 3.18 19.75
N LEU A 163 3.95 4.07 18.82
CA LEU A 163 2.64 4.05 18.15
C LEU A 163 2.51 2.76 17.34
N ARG A 164 1.38 2.06 17.48
CA ARG A 164 1.06 0.81 16.76
C ARG A 164 -0.31 0.92 16.13
N ILE A 165 -0.43 0.48 14.87
CA ILE A 165 -1.71 0.27 14.20
C ILE A 165 -2.02 -1.23 14.24
N ARG A 166 -3.25 -1.58 14.58
CA ARG A 166 -3.75 -2.97 14.55
C ARG A 166 -5.23 -2.99 14.18
N GLN A 167 -5.75 -4.16 13.78
CA GLN A 167 -7.19 -4.34 13.63
C GLN A 167 -7.92 -4.11 14.96
N ALA A 168 -9.12 -3.56 14.86
CA ALA A 168 -10.06 -3.42 15.97
C ALA A 168 -10.56 -4.79 16.43
N GLN A 169 -10.92 -4.88 17.70
CA GLN A 169 -11.51 -6.08 18.29
C GLN A 169 -12.76 -5.68 19.08
N SER A 170 -13.65 -6.64 19.35
CA SER A 170 -14.89 -6.37 20.09
C SER A 170 -14.64 -5.73 21.46
N ARG A 171 -13.51 -6.05 22.11
CA ARG A 171 -13.09 -5.44 23.38
C ARG A 171 -12.77 -3.94 23.28
N ASP A 172 -12.46 -3.43 22.09
CA ASP A 172 -12.12 -2.02 21.87
C ASP A 172 -13.36 -1.12 21.78
N ILE A 173 -14.56 -1.69 21.56
CA ILE A 173 -15.80 -0.93 21.26
C ILE A 173 -16.12 0.12 22.33
N LYS A 174 -15.91 -0.20 23.61
CA LYS A 174 -16.12 0.76 24.71
C LYS A 174 -15.23 1.99 24.57
N GLU A 175 -13.96 1.80 24.21
CA GLU A 175 -12.99 2.89 24.05
C GLU A 175 -13.21 3.64 22.73
N ILE A 176 -13.61 2.94 21.67
CA ILE A 176 -14.02 3.52 20.37
C ILE A 176 -15.19 4.49 20.57
N LEU A 177 -16.24 4.07 21.29
CA LEU A 177 -17.40 4.92 21.60
C LEU A 177 -17.00 6.15 22.43
N ARG A 178 -16.03 6.02 23.34
CA ARG A 178 -15.51 7.17 24.08
C ARG A 178 -14.81 8.17 23.16
N ILE A 179 -13.98 7.69 22.23
CA ILE A 179 -13.33 8.56 21.22
C ILE A 179 -14.38 9.22 20.33
N GLU A 180 -15.34 8.45 19.83
CA GLU A 180 -16.41 8.94 18.96
C GLU A 180 -17.21 10.06 19.63
N LYS A 181 -17.58 9.87 20.91
CA LYS A 181 -18.29 10.88 21.71
C LYS A 181 -17.53 12.21 21.80
N GLY A 182 -16.20 12.14 21.88
CA GLY A 182 -15.32 13.31 21.96
C GLY A 182 -15.00 13.96 20.61
N ALA A 183 -15.08 13.19 19.52
CA ALA A 183 -14.76 13.67 18.17
C ALA A 183 -15.97 14.26 17.43
N TRP A 184 -17.18 13.74 17.70
CA TRP A 184 -18.39 14.09 16.93
C TRP A 184 -19.50 14.73 17.78
N PRO A 185 -20.29 15.67 17.21
CA PRO A 185 -21.53 16.18 17.79
C PRO A 185 -22.56 15.07 18.02
N LYS A 186 -23.48 15.24 18.98
CA LYS A 186 -24.43 14.19 19.40
C LYS A 186 -25.21 13.55 18.24
N GLY A 187 -25.67 14.35 17.28
CA GLY A 187 -26.48 13.88 16.13
C GLY A 187 -25.70 13.19 15.01
N LEU A 188 -24.36 13.24 15.05
CA LEU A 188 -23.49 12.68 14.01
C LEU A 188 -22.67 11.46 14.48
N ARG A 189 -22.80 11.07 15.74
CA ARG A 189 -22.04 9.95 16.32
C ARG A 189 -22.57 8.62 15.79
N ALA A 190 -21.65 7.74 15.40
CA ALA A 190 -21.99 6.35 15.13
C ALA A 190 -22.42 5.62 16.41
N THR A 191 -23.40 4.73 16.28
CA THR A 191 -23.90 3.94 17.42
C THR A 191 -23.05 2.70 17.68
N LYS A 192 -23.27 2.06 18.84
CA LYS A 192 -22.60 0.81 19.19
C LYS A 192 -22.91 -0.29 18.17
N GLU A 193 -24.15 -0.35 17.71
CA GLU A 193 -24.66 -1.32 16.73
C GLU A 193 -23.97 -1.13 15.38
N MET A 194 -23.78 0.12 14.94
CA MET A 194 -23.01 0.43 13.74
C MET A 194 -21.57 -0.08 13.84
N PHE A 195 -20.89 0.15 14.97
CA PHE A 195 -19.52 -0.36 15.16
C PHE A 195 -19.43 -1.88 15.21
N HIS A 196 -20.38 -2.56 15.84
CA HIS A 196 -20.45 -4.03 15.77
C HIS A 196 -20.69 -4.53 14.35
N SER A 197 -21.57 -3.86 13.60
CA SER A 197 -21.83 -4.16 12.20
C SER A 197 -20.57 -4.03 11.35
N ARG A 198 -19.86 -2.90 11.46
CA ARG A 198 -18.60 -2.63 10.75
C ARG A 198 -17.54 -3.70 11.03
N LEU A 199 -17.37 -4.05 12.31
CA LEU A 199 -16.40 -5.06 12.74
C LEU A 199 -16.75 -6.46 12.22
N LYS A 200 -18.05 -6.79 12.14
CA LYS A 200 -18.52 -8.08 11.60
C LYS A 200 -18.38 -8.15 10.08
N THR A 201 -18.68 -7.06 9.38
CA THR A 201 -18.74 -7.04 7.91
C THR A 201 -17.35 -6.98 7.28
N PHE A 202 -16.46 -6.10 7.76
CA PHE A 202 -15.12 -5.95 7.20
C PHE A 202 -14.08 -5.65 8.29
N PRO A 203 -13.67 -6.66 9.08
CA PRO A 203 -12.77 -6.48 10.21
C PRO A 203 -11.40 -5.92 9.82
N GLU A 204 -10.88 -6.30 8.65
CA GLU A 204 -9.61 -5.77 8.13
C GLU A 204 -9.66 -4.28 7.81
N GLY A 205 -10.84 -3.77 7.46
CA GLY A 205 -11.10 -2.34 7.23
C GLY A 205 -11.28 -1.52 8.50
N PHE A 206 -11.30 -2.16 9.68
CA PHE A 206 -11.45 -1.47 10.95
C PHE A 206 -10.11 -1.46 11.71
N LEU A 207 -9.39 -0.34 11.63
CA LEU A 207 -8.06 -0.20 12.23
C LEU A 207 -8.08 0.75 13.43
N CYS A 208 -7.32 0.40 14.46
CA CYS A 208 -7.12 1.17 15.68
C CYS A 208 -5.66 1.60 15.84
N ALA A 209 -5.46 2.82 16.32
CA ALA A 209 -4.17 3.35 16.71
C ALA A 209 -4.00 3.29 18.23
N VAL A 210 -2.93 2.64 18.67
CA VAL A 210 -2.59 2.47 20.08
C VAL A 210 -1.27 3.18 20.37
N VAL A 211 -1.26 4.00 21.42
CA VAL A 211 -0.07 4.69 21.93
C VAL A 211 0.03 4.44 23.42
N ASN A 212 1.15 3.89 23.88
CA ASN A 212 1.36 3.52 25.28
C ASN A 212 0.23 2.64 25.83
N GLU A 213 -0.13 1.59 25.08
CA GLU A 213 -1.24 0.67 25.36
C GLU A 213 -2.64 1.30 25.47
N LYS A 214 -2.79 2.59 25.11
CA LYS A 214 -4.08 3.28 25.08
C LYS A 214 -4.53 3.53 23.67
N LEU A 215 -5.81 3.22 23.39
CA LEU A 215 -6.46 3.54 22.13
C LEU A 215 -6.54 5.06 21.96
N GLN A 216 -5.97 5.58 20.88
CA GLN A 216 -5.89 7.02 20.58
C GLN A 216 -6.70 7.42 19.35
N GLY A 217 -7.17 6.48 18.56
CA GLY A 217 -8.01 6.74 17.40
C GLY A 217 -8.31 5.48 16.63
N PHE A 218 -9.20 5.60 15.65
CA PHE A 218 -9.57 4.51 14.75
C PHE A 218 -9.98 5.05 13.38
N VAL A 219 -9.93 4.17 12.39
CA VAL A 219 -10.50 4.37 11.05
C VAL A 219 -11.32 3.14 10.67
N VAL A 220 -12.45 3.37 10.04
CA VAL A 220 -13.30 2.33 9.43
C VAL A 220 -13.40 2.62 7.95
N THR A 221 -13.17 1.58 7.15
CA THR A 221 -13.37 1.59 5.71
C THR A 221 -14.29 0.46 5.27
N GLU A 222 -14.81 0.55 4.06
CA GLU A 222 -15.46 -0.54 3.32
C GLU A 222 -14.97 -0.53 1.87
N ILE A 223 -15.03 -1.66 1.18
CA ILE A 223 -14.81 -1.73 -0.27
C ILE A 223 -16.15 -1.50 -0.99
N LEU A 224 -16.16 -0.63 -1.99
CA LEU A 224 -17.30 -0.30 -2.86
C LEU A 224 -16.88 -0.38 -4.33
N ASP A 225 -17.87 -0.54 -5.20
CA ASP A 225 -17.76 -0.10 -6.60
C ASP A 225 -18.20 1.37 -6.65
N TYR A 226 -17.26 2.30 -6.87
CA TYR A 226 -17.51 3.73 -6.68
C TYR A 226 -16.85 4.59 -7.77
N ASP A 227 -17.68 5.10 -8.67
CA ASP A 227 -17.25 6.06 -9.68
C ASP A 227 -17.32 7.49 -9.12
N ILE A 228 -16.16 8.09 -8.85
CA ILE A 228 -16.07 9.48 -8.36
C ILE A 228 -16.66 10.49 -9.34
N GLN A 229 -16.66 10.21 -10.65
CA GLN A 229 -17.11 11.16 -11.68
C GLN A 229 -18.63 11.19 -11.82
N SER A 230 -19.32 10.08 -11.61
CA SER A 230 -20.78 10.01 -11.69
C SER A 230 -21.48 10.00 -10.33
N SER A 231 -20.84 9.48 -9.28
CA SER A 231 -21.46 9.30 -7.96
C SER A 231 -21.70 10.61 -7.22
N SER A 232 -22.94 10.80 -6.77
CA SER A 232 -23.38 11.89 -5.90
C SER A 232 -23.95 11.35 -4.58
N LEU A 233 -23.57 10.13 -4.20
CA LEU A 233 -24.12 9.46 -3.03
C LEU A 233 -23.85 10.27 -1.75
N SER A 234 -24.90 10.48 -0.97
CA SER A 234 -24.78 10.91 0.42
C SER A 234 -24.00 9.88 1.24
N TRP A 235 -23.44 10.29 2.37
CA TRP A 235 -22.77 9.40 3.32
C TRP A 235 -23.69 8.24 3.73
N GLN A 236 -24.98 8.50 3.94
CA GLN A 236 -25.92 7.45 4.33
C GLN A 236 -26.11 6.41 3.24
N GLN A 237 -26.22 6.82 1.97
CA GLN A 237 -26.34 5.90 0.84
C GLN A 237 -25.06 5.11 0.61
N ALA A 238 -23.90 5.76 0.73
CA ALA A 238 -22.61 5.12 0.52
C ALA A 238 -22.26 4.08 1.59
N THR A 239 -22.85 4.18 2.79
CA THR A 239 -22.43 3.40 3.98
C THR A 239 -23.52 2.55 4.61
N ASP A 240 -24.66 2.33 3.93
CA ASP A 240 -25.84 1.64 4.52
C ASP A 240 -26.24 2.28 5.86
N HIS A 241 -26.42 3.61 5.84
CA HIS A 241 -26.67 4.43 7.04
C HIS A 241 -25.63 4.22 8.15
N GLY A 242 -24.36 4.01 7.79
CA GLY A 242 -23.25 3.75 8.70
C GLY A 242 -23.11 2.30 9.15
N TYR A 243 -23.90 1.34 8.67
CA TYR A 243 -23.80 -0.08 9.03
C TYR A 243 -22.90 -0.91 8.11
N ILE A 244 -22.70 -0.46 6.88
CA ILE A 244 -21.90 -1.07 5.80
C ILE A 244 -22.29 -2.50 5.38
N ARG A 245 -23.45 -3.04 5.80
CA ARG A 245 -23.80 -4.45 5.55
C ARG A 245 -24.21 -4.70 4.10
N LYS A 246 -24.90 -3.73 3.52
CA LYS A 246 -25.46 -3.83 2.17
C LYS A 246 -24.56 -3.22 1.11
N THR A 247 -23.75 -2.24 1.49
CA THR A 247 -22.90 -1.48 0.59
C THR A 247 -21.53 -2.12 0.39
N HIS A 248 -21.00 -2.81 1.41
CA HIS A 248 -19.71 -3.47 1.29
C HIS A 248 -19.72 -4.53 0.18
N ASN A 249 -18.88 -4.31 -0.83
CA ASN A 249 -18.67 -5.22 -1.94
C ASN A 249 -17.19 -5.61 -2.01
N PRO A 250 -16.82 -6.84 -1.62
CA PRO A 250 -15.43 -7.33 -1.70
C PRO A 250 -14.84 -7.33 -3.11
N ASN A 251 -15.68 -7.30 -4.15
CA ASN A 251 -15.26 -7.24 -5.56
C ASN A 251 -15.25 -5.81 -6.11
N GLY A 252 -15.47 -4.80 -5.27
CA GLY A 252 -15.38 -3.40 -5.66
C GLY A 252 -13.94 -2.95 -5.94
N ASP A 253 -13.81 -1.73 -6.43
CA ASP A 253 -12.53 -1.18 -6.90
C ASP A 253 -12.00 -0.03 -6.03
N THR A 254 -12.75 0.36 -5.00
CA THR A 254 -12.49 1.55 -4.20
C THR A 254 -12.58 1.24 -2.71
N LEU A 255 -11.59 1.66 -1.94
CA LEU A 255 -11.66 1.63 -0.47
C LEU A 255 -12.27 2.94 0.04
N TYR A 256 -13.51 2.90 0.51
CA TYR A 256 -14.25 4.04 1.01
C TYR A 256 -14.08 4.23 2.52
N GLY A 257 -13.75 5.45 2.95
CA GLY A 257 -13.64 5.85 4.34
C GLY A 257 -15.01 6.13 4.96
N VAL A 258 -15.42 5.29 5.89
CA VAL A 258 -16.72 5.35 6.57
C VAL A 258 -16.66 6.29 7.76
N SER A 259 -15.60 6.18 8.57
CA SER A 259 -15.37 7.03 9.74
C SER A 259 -13.89 7.08 10.13
N LEU A 260 -13.45 8.23 10.63
CA LEU A 260 -12.10 8.45 11.15
C LEU A 260 -12.20 9.36 12.37
N SER A 261 -11.79 8.86 13.53
CA SER A 261 -11.89 9.60 14.79
C SER A 261 -10.62 9.42 15.61
N VAL A 262 -10.14 10.51 16.21
CA VAL A 262 -8.99 10.50 17.13
C VAL A 262 -9.36 11.14 18.45
N SER A 263 -8.72 10.71 19.54
CA SER A 263 -8.87 11.33 20.85
C SER A 263 -8.43 12.80 20.80
N ALA A 264 -9.07 13.67 21.59
CA ALA A 264 -8.68 15.08 21.71
C ALA A 264 -7.21 15.28 22.13
N ARG A 265 -6.62 14.31 22.83
CA ARG A 265 -5.19 14.34 23.23
C ARG A 265 -4.26 13.66 22.21
N ALA A 266 -4.80 13.16 21.11
CA ALA A 266 -4.01 12.48 20.10
C ALA A 266 -3.12 13.47 19.36
N GLN A 267 -1.86 13.11 19.22
CA GLN A 267 -0.93 13.86 18.38
C GLN A 267 -1.27 13.64 16.90
N ARG A 268 -0.99 14.63 16.05
CA ARG A 268 -1.21 14.54 14.58
C ARG A 268 -0.60 13.29 13.92
N ARG A 269 0.46 12.72 14.49
CA ARG A 269 1.05 11.45 14.00
C ARG A 269 0.07 10.26 14.03
N VAL A 270 -0.95 10.30 14.89
CA VAL A 270 -1.97 9.24 15.02
C VAL A 270 -2.86 9.19 13.79
N VAL A 271 -3.45 10.33 13.39
CA VAL A 271 -4.30 10.41 12.21
C VAL A 271 -3.53 10.09 10.93
N VAL A 272 -2.28 10.57 10.83
CA VAL A 272 -1.40 10.25 9.70
C VAL A 272 -1.17 8.74 9.62
N ALA A 273 -0.81 8.08 10.73
CA ALA A 273 -0.57 6.64 10.73
C ALA A 273 -1.82 5.80 10.39
N LEU A 274 -3.02 6.24 10.78
CA LEU A 274 -4.28 5.59 10.39
C LEU A 274 -4.51 5.69 8.88
N LEU A 275 -4.36 6.90 8.32
CA LEU A 275 -4.51 7.12 6.87
C LEU A 275 -3.45 6.37 6.06
N GLU A 276 -2.21 6.31 6.56
CA GLU A 276 -1.14 5.49 5.95
C GLU A 276 -1.52 4.01 5.94
N ALA A 277 -2.06 3.49 7.04
CA ALA A 277 -2.51 2.11 7.12
C ALA A 277 -3.73 1.85 6.21
N THR A 278 -4.61 2.82 6.02
CA THR A 278 -5.68 2.72 5.02
C THR A 278 -5.14 2.65 3.60
N GLY A 279 -4.16 3.48 3.23
CA GLY A 279 -3.51 3.39 1.91
C GLY A 279 -2.84 2.03 1.67
N LYS A 280 -2.31 1.42 2.72
CA LYS A 280 -1.80 0.03 2.66
C LYS A 280 -2.90 -0.99 2.35
N LEU A 281 -4.13 -0.80 2.86
CA LEU A 281 -5.26 -1.65 2.50
C LEU A 281 -5.66 -1.47 1.03
N VAL A 282 -5.67 -0.23 0.51
CA VAL A 282 -5.91 0.03 -0.93
C VAL A 282 -4.97 -0.81 -1.79
N ILE A 283 -3.67 -0.75 -1.46
CA ILE A 283 -2.65 -1.54 -2.16
C ILE A 283 -2.89 -3.04 -1.95
N LYS A 284 -3.11 -3.49 -0.70
CA LYS A 284 -3.28 -4.91 -0.33
C LYS A 284 -4.43 -5.57 -1.10
N TYR A 285 -5.54 -4.87 -1.29
CA TYR A 285 -6.70 -5.38 -2.01
C TYR A 285 -6.64 -5.10 -3.52
N GLY A 286 -5.55 -4.51 -4.02
CA GLY A 286 -5.39 -4.19 -5.44
C GLY A 286 -6.41 -3.18 -5.97
N LEU A 287 -6.90 -2.30 -5.09
CA LEU A 287 -7.96 -1.36 -5.40
C LEU A 287 -7.39 -0.19 -6.21
N LYS A 288 -8.21 0.43 -7.06
CA LYS A 288 -7.81 1.59 -7.87
C LYS A 288 -7.45 2.79 -6.99
N GLN A 289 -8.13 2.93 -5.85
CA GLN A 289 -8.05 4.14 -5.03
C GLN A 289 -8.62 3.95 -3.63
N GLY A 290 -8.22 4.86 -2.74
CA GLY A 290 -8.92 5.13 -1.48
C GLY A 290 -9.68 6.46 -1.58
N VAL A 291 -10.92 6.49 -1.11
CA VAL A 291 -11.79 7.68 -1.13
C VAL A 291 -12.28 7.96 0.28
N PHE A 292 -12.15 9.20 0.74
CA PHE A 292 -12.73 9.66 2.00
C PHE A 292 -13.70 10.80 1.73
N GLY A 293 -14.93 10.68 2.24
CA GLY A 293 -15.81 11.83 2.34
C GLY A 293 -15.45 12.66 3.58
N SER A 294 -14.93 13.86 3.36
CA SER A 294 -14.68 14.84 4.42
C SER A 294 -15.93 15.64 4.69
N ARG A 295 -16.20 15.90 5.96
CA ARG A 295 -17.00 17.05 6.35
C ARG A 295 -16.12 18.31 6.20
N ILE A 296 -16.74 19.49 6.20
CA ILE A 296 -16.04 20.77 6.25
C ILE A 296 -16.59 21.65 7.38
N PRO A 297 -16.40 21.24 8.65
CA PRO A 297 -17.16 21.75 9.80
C PRO A 297 -16.91 23.23 10.15
N ARG A 298 -16.08 23.94 9.39
CA ARG A 298 -15.86 25.38 9.57
C ARG A 298 -16.53 26.22 8.49
N TYR A 299 -17.11 25.60 7.46
CA TYR A 299 -17.62 26.31 6.30
C TYR A 299 -18.76 27.29 6.63
N HIS A 300 -19.63 26.97 7.60
CA HIS A 300 -20.67 27.89 8.07
C HIS A 300 -20.15 29.29 8.45
N ARG A 301 -18.88 29.41 8.90
CA ARG A 301 -18.25 30.69 9.27
C ARG A 301 -17.80 31.52 8.07
N TYR A 302 -17.69 30.91 6.90
CA TYR A 302 -17.15 31.50 5.67
C TYR A 302 -18.17 31.58 4.54
N ALA A 303 -19.28 30.86 4.62
CA ALA A 303 -20.29 30.78 3.56
C ALA A 303 -20.88 32.15 3.16
N ALA A 304 -20.92 33.13 4.06
CA ALA A 304 -21.34 34.50 3.75
C ALA A 304 -20.28 35.33 2.99
N LYS A 305 -19.03 34.85 2.92
CA LYS A 305 -17.87 35.56 2.37
C LYS A 305 -17.31 34.92 1.10
N MET A 306 -17.45 33.60 0.96
CA MET A 306 -16.95 32.86 -0.19
C MET A 306 -17.78 31.60 -0.42
N PRO A 307 -17.98 31.19 -1.69
CA PRO A 307 -18.63 29.94 -2.02
C PRO A 307 -17.74 28.74 -1.65
N VAL A 308 -18.32 27.54 -1.60
CA VAL A 308 -17.65 26.32 -1.11
C VAL A 308 -16.47 25.93 -2.00
N GLU A 309 -16.59 26.18 -3.31
CA GLU A 309 -15.57 25.94 -4.33
C GLU A 309 -14.30 26.74 -4.08
N GLU A 310 -14.44 27.95 -3.52
CA GLU A 310 -13.33 28.80 -3.11
C GLU A 310 -12.80 28.39 -1.74
N TYR A 311 -13.69 28.10 -0.78
CA TYR A 311 -13.33 27.73 0.58
C TYR A 311 -12.39 26.50 0.64
N ILE A 312 -12.66 25.46 -0.16
CA ILE A 312 -11.83 24.24 -0.14
C ILE A 312 -10.41 24.45 -0.69
N LYS A 313 -10.19 25.53 -1.43
CA LYS A 313 -8.88 25.94 -1.97
C LYS A 313 -8.23 27.04 -1.14
N ALA A 314 -9.00 27.73 -0.30
CA ALA A 314 -8.55 28.85 0.49
C ALA A 314 -7.43 28.44 1.44
N LYS A 315 -6.41 29.29 1.55
CA LYS A 315 -5.23 29.06 2.39
C LYS A 315 -5.08 30.18 3.42
N THR A 316 -4.62 29.79 4.60
CA THR A 316 -4.14 30.72 5.62
C THR A 316 -2.90 31.48 5.11
N LYS A 317 -2.52 32.56 5.81
CA LYS A 317 -1.28 33.32 5.54
C LYS A 317 -0.01 32.44 5.51
N THR A 318 -0.05 31.30 6.19
CA THR A 318 1.06 30.32 6.24
C THR A 318 1.05 29.31 5.08
N GLY A 319 0.14 29.45 4.11
CA GLY A 319 0.00 28.56 2.96
C GLY A 319 -0.73 27.24 3.22
N ARG A 320 -1.16 26.98 4.47
CA ARG A 320 -1.99 25.80 4.82
C ARG A 320 -3.44 26.03 4.43
N LEU A 321 -4.14 24.98 4.01
CA LEU A 321 -5.59 25.04 3.79
C LEU A 321 -6.32 25.58 5.01
N LEU A 322 -7.33 26.39 4.75
CA LEU A 322 -8.18 27.02 5.75
C LEU A 322 -8.99 25.96 6.52
N ASP A 323 -9.47 24.94 5.81
CA ASP A 323 -10.11 23.78 6.41
C ASP A 323 -9.06 22.82 7.00
N PRO A 324 -9.15 22.48 8.30
CA PRO A 324 -8.18 21.63 8.96
C PRO A 324 -8.25 20.16 8.52
N GLU A 325 -9.43 19.64 8.16
CA GLU A 325 -9.60 18.25 7.74
C GLU A 325 -8.95 18.03 6.37
N LEU A 326 -9.26 18.92 5.41
CA LEU A 326 -8.62 18.90 4.09
C LEU A 326 -7.10 19.09 4.19
N GLY A 327 -6.62 19.93 5.13
CA GLY A 327 -5.20 20.10 5.39
C GLY A 327 -4.50 18.84 5.94
N ILE A 328 -5.21 17.97 6.65
CA ILE A 328 -4.68 16.65 7.09
C ILE A 328 -4.61 15.71 5.89
N TYR A 329 -5.69 15.62 5.11
CA TYR A 329 -5.77 14.78 3.91
C TYR A 329 -4.68 15.12 2.89
N GLN A 330 -4.50 16.41 2.58
CA GLN A 330 -3.44 16.86 1.69
C GLN A 330 -2.04 16.48 2.22
N SER A 331 -1.85 16.46 3.55
CA SER A 331 -0.55 16.12 4.14
C SER A 331 -0.13 14.64 3.98
N VAL A 332 -1.08 13.78 3.60
CA VAL A 332 -0.85 12.36 3.28
C VAL A 332 -1.11 12.04 1.80
N GLY A 333 -1.27 13.06 0.95
CA GLY A 333 -1.43 12.91 -0.50
C GLY A 333 -2.87 12.69 -0.99
N LEU A 334 -3.87 12.74 -0.11
CA LEU A 334 -5.27 12.78 -0.53
C LEU A 334 -5.57 14.15 -1.18
N ARG A 335 -6.25 14.13 -2.33
CA ARG A 335 -6.62 15.33 -3.07
C ARG A 335 -8.13 15.53 -3.04
N PRO A 336 -8.65 16.71 -2.64
CA PRO A 336 -10.06 17.06 -2.85
C PRO A 336 -10.37 17.04 -4.35
N VAL A 337 -11.39 16.29 -4.77
CA VAL A 337 -11.75 16.16 -6.20
C VAL A 337 -13.20 16.51 -6.50
N ARG A 338 -14.10 16.37 -5.53
CA ARG A 338 -15.53 16.58 -5.76
C ARG A 338 -16.23 17.12 -4.53
N ILE A 339 -17.12 18.08 -4.76
CA ILE A 339 -18.06 18.61 -3.78
C ILE A 339 -19.38 17.86 -3.93
N ILE A 340 -19.96 17.40 -2.82
CA ILE A 340 -21.26 16.74 -2.78
C ILE A 340 -22.17 17.58 -1.86
N PRO A 341 -23.11 18.35 -2.43
CA PRO A 341 -24.19 18.96 -1.67
C PRO A 341 -25.11 17.88 -1.08
N GLY A 342 -25.61 18.08 0.14
CA GLY A 342 -26.47 17.09 0.80
C GLY A 342 -25.74 15.79 1.17
N TYR A 343 -24.41 15.84 1.29
CA TYR A 343 -23.60 14.66 1.59
C TYR A 343 -23.92 14.09 2.98
N ILE A 344 -24.02 14.96 3.98
CA ILE A 344 -24.39 14.59 5.35
C ILE A 344 -25.13 15.76 5.97
N LYS A 345 -26.22 15.50 6.70
CA LYS A 345 -26.96 16.56 7.39
C LYS A 345 -26.13 17.10 8.55
N ASP A 346 -25.54 18.26 8.35
CA ASP A 346 -24.63 18.90 9.27
C ASP A 346 -24.68 20.45 9.13
N PRO A 347 -25.19 21.16 10.15
CA PRO A 347 -25.22 22.61 10.14
C PRO A 347 -23.84 23.27 10.04
N GLU A 348 -22.78 22.61 10.52
CA GLU A 348 -21.44 23.19 10.53
C GLU A 348 -20.78 23.21 9.14
N SER A 349 -21.06 22.21 8.31
CA SER A 349 -20.62 22.12 6.91
C SER A 349 -21.65 22.62 5.92
N LEU A 350 -22.84 23.06 6.38
CA LEU A 350 -23.99 23.42 5.54
C LEU A 350 -24.37 22.28 4.58
N ASP A 351 -24.38 21.06 5.11
CA ASP A 351 -24.67 19.81 4.41
C ASP A 351 -23.72 19.44 3.25
N TYR A 352 -22.64 20.20 3.06
CA TYR A 352 -21.60 19.88 2.07
C TYR A 352 -20.65 18.80 2.58
N GLY A 353 -20.25 17.91 1.67
CA GLY A 353 -19.14 16.99 1.85
C GLY A 353 -18.16 17.08 0.68
N ILE A 354 -16.91 16.73 0.95
CA ILE A 354 -15.83 16.78 -0.04
C ILE A 354 -15.22 15.38 -0.18
N LEU A 355 -15.29 14.82 -1.38
CA LEU A 355 -14.55 13.60 -1.68
C LEU A 355 -13.07 13.93 -1.83
N ALA A 356 -12.25 13.29 -1.01
CA ALA A 356 -10.80 13.32 -1.09
C ALA A 356 -10.27 11.95 -1.53
N VAL A 357 -9.41 11.93 -2.54
CA VAL A 357 -9.00 10.71 -3.23
C VAL A 357 -7.51 10.52 -3.15
N TRP A 358 -7.12 9.28 -2.90
CA TRP A 358 -5.75 8.79 -3.02
C TRP A 358 -5.75 7.66 -4.04
N GLU A 359 -5.17 7.93 -5.22
CA GLU A 359 -5.01 6.93 -6.27
C GLU A 359 -3.94 5.93 -5.86
N ASN A 360 -4.18 4.65 -6.13
CA ASN A 360 -3.19 3.60 -5.90
C ASN A 360 -2.07 3.73 -6.95
N PRO A 361 -0.85 4.15 -6.57
CA PRO A 361 0.24 4.32 -7.52
C PRO A 361 0.79 2.96 -8.01
N PHE A 362 0.30 1.85 -7.47
CA PHE A 362 0.70 0.49 -7.80
C PHE A 362 -0.42 -0.31 -8.48
N LEU A 363 -1.49 0.33 -8.96
CA LEU A 363 -2.65 -0.35 -9.54
C LEU A 363 -2.25 -1.37 -10.62
N ASP A 364 -1.52 -0.93 -11.65
CA ASP A 364 -1.03 -1.78 -12.74
C ASP A 364 -0.29 -3.03 -12.23
N LEU A 365 0.44 -2.87 -11.12
CA LEU A 365 1.26 -3.94 -10.54
C LEU A 365 0.44 -4.88 -9.67
N THR A 366 -0.55 -4.36 -8.95
CA THR A 366 -1.46 -5.17 -8.17
C THR A 366 -2.43 -5.96 -9.05
N GLU A 367 -2.78 -5.45 -10.24
CA GLU A 367 -3.53 -6.18 -11.26
C GLU A 367 -2.68 -7.31 -11.87
N LEU A 368 -1.41 -7.02 -12.19
CA LEU A 368 -0.51 -8.01 -12.80
C LEU A 368 -0.02 -9.06 -11.79
N PHE A 369 0.23 -8.68 -10.53
CA PHE A 369 0.75 -9.57 -9.47
C PHE A 369 -0.01 -9.38 -8.15
N PRO A 370 -1.21 -10.00 -7.99
CA PRO A 370 -2.02 -9.82 -6.79
C PRO A 370 -1.31 -10.18 -5.47
N PHE A 371 -0.35 -11.11 -5.51
CA PHE A 371 0.42 -11.48 -4.31
C PHE A 371 1.41 -10.38 -3.86
N TRP A 372 1.80 -9.44 -4.73
CA TRP A 372 2.67 -8.30 -4.39
C TRP A 372 1.97 -7.24 -3.58
N ALA A 373 0.66 -7.15 -3.69
CA ALA A 373 -0.17 -6.26 -2.90
C ALA A 373 0.17 -6.33 -1.39
N GLN A 374 0.47 -7.54 -0.90
CA GLN A 374 0.84 -7.78 0.50
C GLN A 374 2.28 -7.32 0.84
N LEU A 375 3.24 -7.46 -0.08
CA LEU A 375 4.61 -6.95 0.12
C LEU A 375 4.67 -5.42 0.05
N ILE A 376 3.99 -4.86 -0.95
CA ILE A 376 3.96 -3.42 -1.18
C ILE A 376 3.28 -2.76 0.02
N SER A 377 2.12 -3.27 0.46
CA SER A 377 1.44 -2.73 1.64
C SER A 377 2.26 -2.84 2.92
N SER A 378 2.96 -3.95 3.17
CA SER A 378 3.79 -4.08 4.39
C SER A 378 4.97 -3.10 4.41
N SER A 379 5.56 -2.84 3.24
CA SER A 379 6.82 -2.10 3.14
C SER A 379 6.69 -0.64 2.70
N PHE A 380 5.53 -0.24 2.16
CA PHE A 380 5.22 1.14 1.83
C PHE A 380 5.13 1.99 3.11
N LYS A 381 5.83 3.12 3.11
CA LYS A 381 5.52 4.26 3.97
C LYS A 381 4.99 5.33 3.03
N VAL A 382 3.85 5.93 3.33
CA VAL A 382 3.36 7.08 2.55
C VAL A 382 4.33 8.22 2.81
N ILE A 383 5.39 8.32 2.01
CA ILE A 383 6.38 9.37 2.19
C ILE A 383 5.70 10.69 1.87
N ARG A 384 5.69 11.56 2.88
CA ARG A 384 5.27 12.96 2.81
C ARG A 384 5.89 13.67 1.61
N ARG A 385 5.02 14.44 0.93
CA ARG A 385 5.26 15.35 -0.20
C ARG A 385 5.35 14.63 -1.55
N TYR A 386 4.18 14.53 -2.20
CA TYR A 386 4.15 14.86 -3.62
C TYR A 386 4.69 16.28 -3.77
N ARG A 387 5.70 16.43 -4.64
CA ARG A 387 6.15 17.74 -5.11
C ARG A 387 5.08 18.35 -6.00
#